data_AF-A0A9W5LFK4-F1
#
_entry.id   AF-A0A9W5LFK4-F1
#
_cell.length_a   1.000
_cell.length_b   1.000
_cell.length_c   1.000
_cell.angle_alpha   90.00
_cell.angle_beta   90.00
_cell.angle_gamma   90.00
#
_symmetry.space_group_name_H-M   'P 1'
#
loop_
_entity.id
_entity.type
_entity.pdbx_description
1 polymer ?
#
loop_
_entity_poly.entity_id
_entity_poly.type
_entity_poly.pdbx_seq_one_letter_code
_entity_poly.pdbx_strand_id
1 'polypeptide(L)'
;MRLNRQFIRTQLMAQNILNRNAATKRENTSENTAAVLEKAYSRLEARSSNEGINQFNYSKTSVAGNGGTFSKVYQSTNDRTVTDTGEETVIQSKNPYESESDIRIKILDEKYSRMNAINKTKSDPLGYIKDKYQNSKSPYFRSDLSAAERQAAYDNETEWLFKGKAQNYNLQDAAFRNVTFNGEVEAENAKVYQRSQVNQQLQVLLNRNHIHIPQGTELTFTITPIDYKVQVSGTDDQALIEQIEQVLQSGDNSKELFLHIMKSQSSDSTQFSEEAYKKYQAAREMYEVTGYHLKDLEVIDGRYVTPDGRDLLDVYKEELEKNPLQKQTASYAISHYRSELGKIAEAGYDTIPDFILSINYSNGSLRDMGQSKGYGTGDTGWLETLKHQTGVNY
;
A
#
# COMPACT_ATOMS: atom_id res chain seq x y z
N MET A 1 3.83 13.19 -7.61
CA MET A 1 3.53 11.90 -8.29
C MET A 1 4.81 11.38 -8.94
N ARG A 2 5.55 10.45 -8.32
CA ARG A 2 6.67 9.75 -8.99
C ARG A 2 6.14 8.44 -9.59
N LEU A 3 6.19 8.31 -10.93
CA LEU A 3 5.88 7.06 -11.63
C LEU A 3 6.90 5.99 -11.26
N ASN A 4 6.43 4.86 -10.74
CA ASN A 4 7.24 3.75 -10.26
C ASN A 4 7.78 2.91 -11.44
N ARG A 5 9.04 3.15 -11.83
CA ARG A 5 9.77 2.50 -12.95
C ARG A 5 9.86 0.97 -12.84
N GLN A 6 9.68 0.40 -11.66
CA GLN A 6 9.88 -1.03 -11.40
C GLN A 6 8.68 -1.88 -11.85
N PHE A 7 7.47 -1.33 -11.85
CA PHE A 7 6.23 -2.04 -12.19
C PHE A 7 6.13 -2.38 -13.69
N ILE A 8 6.59 -1.48 -14.56
CA ILE A 8 6.55 -1.66 -16.02
C ILE A 8 7.47 -2.79 -16.49
N ARG A 9 8.62 -2.97 -15.81
CA ARG A 9 9.61 -4.00 -16.17
C ARG A 9 9.09 -5.42 -15.88
N THR A 10 8.35 -5.58 -14.79
CA THR A 10 7.78 -6.87 -14.36
C THR A 10 6.62 -7.31 -15.26
N GLN A 11 5.79 -6.38 -15.73
CA GLN A 11 4.70 -6.71 -16.68
C GLN A 11 5.20 -7.20 -18.04
N LEU A 12 6.29 -6.62 -18.57
CA LEU A 12 6.83 -7.01 -19.88
C LEU A 12 7.47 -8.40 -19.88
N MET A 13 8.09 -8.82 -18.76
CA MET A 13 8.64 -10.18 -18.62
C MET A 13 7.53 -11.24 -18.50
N ALA A 14 6.46 -10.95 -17.76
CA ALA A 14 5.32 -11.86 -17.62
C ALA A 14 4.60 -12.09 -18.98
N GLN A 15 4.49 -11.06 -19.81
CA GLN A 15 3.86 -11.15 -21.13
C GLN A 15 4.66 -12.07 -22.10
N ASN A 16 5.98 -12.06 -22.01
CA ASN A 16 6.86 -12.86 -22.87
C ASN A 16 6.91 -14.35 -22.50
N ILE A 17 6.65 -14.68 -21.23
CA ILE A 17 6.59 -16.08 -20.76
C ILE A 17 5.25 -16.72 -21.17
N LEU A 18 4.16 -15.96 -21.15
CA LEU A 18 2.82 -16.45 -21.54
C LEU A 18 2.72 -16.77 -23.03
N ASN A 19 3.46 -16.07 -23.90
CA ASN A 19 3.44 -16.29 -25.34
C ASN A 19 4.17 -17.58 -25.80
N ARG A 20 4.94 -18.25 -24.93
CA ARG A 20 5.69 -19.48 -25.28
C ARG A 20 4.95 -20.79 -25.03
N ASN A 21 3.90 -20.79 -24.20
CA ASN A 21 3.27 -22.02 -23.72
C ASN A 21 1.95 -22.40 -24.43
N ALA A 22 1.54 -21.65 -25.46
CA ALA A 22 0.26 -21.85 -26.16
C ALA A 22 0.25 -22.99 -27.20
N ALA A 23 1.33 -23.77 -27.32
CA ALA A 23 1.48 -24.77 -28.38
C ALA A 23 1.71 -26.18 -27.82
N THR A 24 0.66 -26.89 -27.35
CA THR A 24 0.51 -28.35 -27.58
C THR A 24 -0.81 -28.98 -27.05
N LYS A 25 -1.52 -29.61 -28.00
CA LYS A 25 -2.35 -30.85 -27.97
C LYS A 25 -3.65 -30.97 -27.15
N ARG A 26 -4.69 -31.39 -27.90
CA ARG A 26 -5.99 -31.97 -27.50
C ARG A 26 -5.97 -33.48 -27.77
N GLU A 27 -6.78 -34.26 -27.04
CA GLU A 27 -7.65 -35.32 -27.60
C GLU A 27 -8.60 -35.95 -26.55
N ASN A 28 -9.71 -36.51 -27.04
CA ASN A 28 -11.00 -36.82 -26.40
C ASN A 28 -11.12 -38.22 -25.77
N THR A 29 -12.04 -38.42 -24.81
CA THR A 29 -13.17 -39.39 -24.90
C THR A 29 -14.14 -39.30 -23.71
N SER A 30 -15.41 -39.65 -23.97
CA SER A 30 -16.59 -39.48 -23.11
C SER A 30 -16.93 -40.74 -22.31
N GLU A 31 -17.29 -40.60 -21.02
CA GLU A 31 -18.19 -41.52 -20.32
C GLU A 31 -18.76 -40.86 -19.03
N ASN A 32 -20.09 -40.97 -18.88
CA ASN A 32 -20.98 -40.61 -17.75
C ASN A 32 -20.56 -39.43 -16.82
N THR A 33 -20.83 -38.22 -17.29
CA THR A 33 -20.32 -36.94 -16.78
C THR A 33 -20.72 -36.58 -15.34
N ALA A 34 -21.86 -37.03 -14.81
CA ALA A 34 -22.31 -36.62 -13.48
C ALA A 34 -21.49 -37.27 -12.35
N ALA A 35 -21.30 -38.59 -12.40
CA ALA A 35 -20.50 -39.33 -11.42
C ALA A 35 -18.99 -39.09 -11.60
N VAL A 36 -18.55 -38.85 -12.83
CA VAL A 36 -17.15 -38.48 -13.11
C VAL A 36 -16.84 -37.07 -12.62
N LEU A 37 -17.77 -36.10 -12.74
CA LEU A 37 -17.59 -34.74 -12.23
C LEU A 37 -17.57 -34.72 -10.70
N GLU A 38 -18.47 -35.42 -10.01
CA GLU A 38 -18.47 -35.53 -8.54
C GLU A 38 -17.15 -36.14 -8.03
N LYS A 39 -16.66 -37.17 -8.72
CA LYS A 39 -15.37 -37.82 -8.43
C LYS A 39 -14.15 -37.02 -8.93
N ALA A 40 -14.33 -36.00 -9.77
CA ALA A 40 -13.30 -35.05 -10.18
C ALA A 40 -13.22 -33.85 -9.22
N TYR A 41 -14.37 -33.38 -8.70
CA TYR A 41 -14.43 -32.41 -7.60
C TYR A 41 -13.70 -32.94 -6.37
N SER A 42 -13.90 -34.21 -5.99
CA SER A 42 -13.19 -34.82 -4.85
C SER A 42 -11.72 -35.19 -5.12
N ARG A 43 -11.31 -35.40 -6.38
CA ARG A 43 -9.90 -35.76 -6.71
C ARG A 43 -8.97 -34.56 -6.90
N LEU A 44 -9.53 -33.38 -7.18
CA LEU A 44 -8.79 -32.11 -7.18
C LEU A 44 -8.43 -31.64 -5.76
N GLU A 45 -8.99 -32.26 -4.72
CA GLU A 45 -8.68 -31.98 -3.29
C GLU A 45 -7.25 -32.40 -2.89
N ALA A 46 -6.58 -33.26 -3.66
CA ALA A 46 -5.36 -33.96 -3.21
C ALA A 46 -4.03 -33.49 -3.83
N ARG A 47 -4.01 -32.43 -4.66
CA ARG A 47 -2.74 -31.93 -5.25
C ARG A 47 -2.69 -30.40 -5.33
N SER A 48 -2.34 -29.78 -4.21
CA SER A 48 -1.59 -28.53 -4.16
C SER A 48 -1.21 -28.25 -2.70
N SER A 49 0.03 -28.56 -2.33
CA SER A 49 0.62 -28.17 -1.06
C SER A 49 0.90 -26.66 -1.08
N ASN A 50 -0.13 -25.88 -0.72
CA ASN A 50 -0.03 -24.56 -0.11
C ASN A 50 -1.29 -24.41 0.75
N GLU A 51 -1.09 -24.64 2.05
CA GLU A 51 -2.13 -24.77 3.07
C GLU A 51 -2.68 -23.39 3.43
N GLY A 52 -3.89 -23.07 2.96
CA GLY A 52 -4.57 -21.84 3.38
C GLY A 52 -5.83 -21.54 2.60
N ILE A 53 -5.73 -21.45 1.27
CA ILE A 53 -6.84 -21.01 0.39
C ILE A 53 -7.38 -22.19 -0.47
N ASN A 54 -6.54 -23.21 -0.70
CA ASN A 54 -6.79 -24.28 -1.68
C ASN A 54 -7.89 -25.30 -1.34
N GLN A 55 -8.42 -25.32 -0.10
CA GLN A 55 -9.30 -26.39 0.40
C GLN A 55 -10.81 -26.10 0.30
N PHE A 56 -11.25 -24.95 -0.22
CA PHE A 56 -12.63 -24.53 -0.02
C PHE A 56 -13.56 -24.68 -1.23
N ASN A 57 -14.77 -25.16 -0.95
CA ASN A 57 -15.88 -25.15 -1.89
C ASN A 57 -16.62 -23.80 -1.82
N TYR A 58 -16.02 -22.77 -2.40
CA TYR A 58 -16.58 -21.41 -2.49
C TYR A 58 -17.90 -21.31 -3.27
N SER A 59 -18.36 -22.42 -3.86
CA SER A 59 -19.68 -22.50 -4.48
C SER A 59 -20.80 -22.78 -3.46
N LYS A 60 -20.52 -23.29 -2.26
CA LYS A 60 -21.56 -23.64 -1.26
C LYS A 60 -21.35 -22.99 0.12
N THR A 61 -20.14 -22.57 0.46
CA THR A 61 -19.80 -22.01 1.78
C THR A 61 -19.25 -20.60 1.65
N SER A 62 -19.75 -19.66 2.48
CA SER A 62 -19.14 -18.35 2.62
C SER A 62 -17.86 -18.43 3.46
N VAL A 63 -16.95 -17.49 3.28
CA VAL A 63 -15.72 -17.39 4.09
C VAL A 63 -16.05 -17.08 5.55
N ALA A 64 -17.19 -16.43 5.83
CA ALA A 64 -17.72 -16.21 7.17
C ALA A 64 -18.27 -17.49 7.83
N GLY A 65 -18.85 -18.41 7.05
CA GLY A 65 -19.43 -19.67 7.55
C GLY A 65 -18.38 -20.69 8.01
N ASN A 66 -17.09 -20.41 7.79
CA ASN A 66 -15.97 -21.30 8.08
C ASN A 66 -15.00 -20.68 9.11
N GLY A 67 -15.53 -20.25 10.27
CA GLY A 67 -14.76 -20.05 11.50
C GLY A 67 -13.56 -19.10 11.42
N GLY A 68 -13.72 -17.90 10.85
CA GLY A 68 -12.68 -16.86 10.85
C GLY A 68 -11.57 -17.06 9.82
N THR A 69 -11.82 -17.82 8.75
CA THR A 69 -10.81 -18.10 7.69
C THR A 69 -10.26 -16.82 7.03
N PHE A 70 -11.10 -15.82 6.74
CA PHE A 70 -10.64 -14.54 6.18
C PHE A 70 -9.66 -13.83 7.14
N SER A 71 -10.07 -13.70 8.41
CA SER A 71 -9.27 -13.07 9.47
C SER A 71 -7.91 -13.76 9.64
N LYS A 72 -7.89 -15.10 9.64
CA LYS A 72 -6.66 -15.89 9.73
C LYS A 72 -5.73 -15.67 8.53
N VAL A 73 -6.27 -15.65 7.31
CA VAL A 73 -5.48 -15.37 6.10
C VAL A 73 -4.93 -13.95 6.15
N TYR A 74 -5.76 -12.98 6.53
CA TYR A 74 -5.35 -11.58 6.68
C TYR A 74 -4.25 -11.40 7.72
N GLN A 75 -4.42 -12.00 8.89
CA GLN A 75 -3.43 -11.97 9.97
C GLN A 75 -2.13 -12.66 9.55
N SER A 76 -2.18 -13.90 9.07
CA SER A 76 -0.98 -14.66 8.67
C SER A 76 -0.21 -14.03 7.51
N THR A 77 -0.90 -13.41 6.55
CA THR A 77 -0.24 -12.77 5.39
C THR A 77 0.53 -11.50 5.79
N ASN A 78 0.05 -10.82 6.84
CA ASN A 78 0.65 -9.61 7.39
C ASN A 78 1.43 -9.87 8.68
N ASP A 79 1.55 -11.11 9.14
CA ASP A 79 2.40 -11.49 10.27
C ASP A 79 3.86 -11.55 9.79
N ARG A 80 4.49 -10.38 9.76
CA ARG A 80 5.86 -10.20 9.28
C ARG A 80 6.73 -9.68 10.39
N THR A 81 7.75 -10.46 10.73
CA THR A 81 8.81 -10.05 11.63
C THR A 81 9.90 -9.33 10.86
N VAL A 82 10.31 -8.17 11.35
CA VAL A 82 11.46 -7.45 10.81
C VAL A 82 12.73 -8.20 11.22
N THR A 83 13.60 -8.46 10.26
CA THR A 83 14.91 -9.09 10.49
C THR A 83 16.01 -8.08 10.18
N ASP A 84 17.12 -8.16 10.91
CA ASP A 84 18.30 -7.34 10.62
C ASP A 84 18.99 -7.87 9.36
N THR A 85 18.97 -7.06 8.30
CA THR A 85 19.61 -7.37 7.01
C THR A 85 21.06 -6.91 6.96
N GLY A 86 21.55 -6.17 7.97
CA GLY A 86 22.84 -5.51 7.96
C GLY A 86 22.91 -4.27 7.07
N GLU A 87 21.80 -3.86 6.43
CA GLU A 87 21.73 -2.63 5.64
C GLU A 87 21.84 -1.39 6.54
N GLU A 88 22.49 -0.35 6.03
CA GLU A 88 22.64 0.92 6.77
C GLU A 88 21.26 1.55 7.04
N THR A 89 20.44 1.67 6.00
CA THR A 89 19.02 2.05 6.09
C THR A 89 18.17 0.87 6.54
N VAL A 90 17.64 0.93 7.76
CA VAL A 90 16.79 -0.11 8.36
C VAL A 90 15.32 0.27 8.34
N ILE A 91 15.01 1.54 8.60
CA ILE A 91 13.64 2.06 8.61
C ILE A 91 13.13 2.17 7.18
N GLN A 92 11.91 1.68 6.95
CA GLN A 92 11.22 1.76 5.67
C GLN A 92 9.83 2.36 5.89
N SER A 93 9.56 3.49 5.24
CA SER A 93 8.27 4.19 5.33
C SER A 93 7.15 3.52 4.52
N LYS A 94 7.46 2.45 3.79
CA LYS A 94 6.52 1.62 3.03
C LYS A 94 6.93 0.17 3.15
N ASN A 95 6.23 -0.55 4.01
CA ASN A 95 6.40 -1.97 4.23
C ASN A 95 5.38 -2.73 3.39
N PRO A 96 5.73 -3.89 2.83
CA PRO A 96 4.75 -4.66 2.08
C PRO A 96 3.62 -5.09 3.02
N TYR A 97 2.40 -4.83 2.57
CA TYR A 97 1.15 -5.04 3.29
C TYR A 97 0.13 -5.55 2.29
N GLU A 98 -0.64 -6.56 2.67
CA GLU A 98 -1.78 -7.01 1.88
C GLU A 98 -3.06 -6.51 2.53
N SER A 99 -3.80 -5.71 1.77
CA SER A 99 -5.04 -5.15 2.23
C SER A 99 -6.15 -6.22 2.21
N GLU A 100 -7.26 -5.91 2.87
CA GLU A 100 -8.42 -6.80 2.85
C GLU A 100 -8.96 -6.97 1.42
N SER A 101 -8.99 -5.88 0.66
CA SER A 101 -9.31 -5.89 -0.77
C SER A 101 -8.38 -6.79 -1.56
N ASP A 102 -7.06 -6.74 -1.32
CA ASP A 102 -6.08 -7.63 -1.98
C ASP A 102 -6.40 -9.10 -1.71
N ILE A 103 -6.68 -9.46 -0.45
CA ILE A 103 -7.00 -10.84 -0.06
C ILE A 103 -8.33 -11.29 -0.65
N ARG A 104 -9.34 -10.42 -0.68
CA ARG A 104 -10.63 -10.72 -1.33
C ARG A 104 -10.46 -10.97 -2.82
N ILE A 105 -9.64 -10.17 -3.50
CA ILE A 105 -9.30 -10.36 -4.91
C ILE A 105 -8.62 -11.73 -5.10
N LYS A 106 -7.65 -12.10 -4.25
CA LYS A 106 -6.98 -13.43 -4.32
C LYS A 106 -7.96 -14.59 -4.14
N ILE A 107 -8.89 -14.48 -3.19
CA ILE A 107 -9.94 -15.49 -2.97
C ILE A 107 -10.81 -15.65 -4.22
N LEU A 108 -11.24 -14.55 -4.84
CA LEU A 108 -12.05 -14.60 -6.05
C LEU A 108 -11.25 -15.07 -7.28
N ASP A 109 -9.99 -14.67 -7.40
CA ASP A 109 -9.06 -15.18 -8.44
C ASP A 109 -8.99 -16.71 -8.40
N GLU A 110 -8.77 -17.27 -7.21
CA GLU A 110 -8.70 -18.71 -7.04
C GLU A 110 -10.04 -19.37 -7.39
N LYS A 111 -11.15 -18.88 -6.81
CA LYS A 111 -12.50 -19.39 -7.06
C LYS A 111 -12.84 -19.42 -8.55
N TYR A 112 -12.67 -18.30 -9.23
CA TYR A 112 -13.12 -18.15 -10.62
C TYR A 112 -12.14 -18.74 -11.64
N SER A 113 -10.85 -18.88 -11.32
CA SER A 113 -9.94 -19.67 -12.14
C SER A 113 -10.39 -21.13 -12.27
N ARG A 114 -10.79 -21.75 -11.14
CA ARG A 114 -11.30 -23.12 -11.08
C ARG A 114 -12.63 -23.26 -11.81
N MET A 115 -13.56 -22.32 -11.57
CA MET A 115 -14.86 -22.30 -12.24
C MET A 115 -14.73 -22.12 -13.76
N ASN A 116 -13.82 -21.26 -14.22
CA ASN A 116 -13.56 -21.05 -15.64
C ASN A 116 -13.00 -22.32 -16.32
N ALA A 117 -12.13 -23.06 -15.64
CA ALA A 117 -11.64 -24.34 -16.14
C ALA A 117 -12.80 -25.31 -16.42
N ILE A 118 -13.81 -25.34 -15.55
CA ILE A 118 -15.02 -26.16 -15.72
C ILE A 118 -15.88 -25.63 -16.88
N ASN A 119 -16.13 -24.32 -16.97
CA ASN A 119 -16.95 -23.76 -18.04
C ASN A 119 -16.40 -24.07 -19.42
N LYS A 120 -15.07 -24.01 -19.59
CA LYS A 120 -14.40 -24.33 -20.86
C LYS A 120 -14.58 -25.79 -21.30
N THR A 121 -15.00 -26.69 -20.42
CA THR A 121 -15.34 -28.08 -20.77
C THR A 121 -16.76 -28.24 -21.32
N LYS A 122 -17.61 -27.21 -21.21
CA LYS A 122 -19.01 -27.24 -21.67
C LYS A 122 -19.11 -26.94 -23.15
N SER A 123 -20.10 -27.53 -23.82
CA SER A 123 -20.39 -27.30 -25.24
C SER A 123 -20.80 -25.85 -25.52
N ASP A 124 -21.54 -25.23 -24.59
CA ASP A 124 -21.85 -23.80 -24.58
C ASP A 124 -21.48 -23.21 -23.19
N PRO A 125 -20.23 -22.71 -23.03
CA PRO A 125 -19.77 -22.17 -21.76
C PRO A 125 -20.58 -20.97 -21.27
N LEU A 126 -20.98 -20.06 -22.18
CA LEU A 126 -21.74 -18.87 -21.80
C LEU A 126 -23.18 -19.24 -21.45
N GLY A 127 -23.82 -20.12 -22.24
CA GLY A 127 -25.13 -20.67 -21.92
C GLY A 127 -25.13 -21.37 -20.57
N TYR A 128 -24.10 -22.15 -20.27
CA TYR A 128 -23.95 -22.80 -18.97
C TYR A 128 -23.87 -21.79 -17.80
N ILE A 129 -23.16 -20.67 -17.96
CA ILE A 129 -23.11 -19.61 -16.93
C ILE A 129 -24.49 -18.93 -16.79
N LYS A 130 -25.17 -18.61 -17.90
CA LYS A 130 -26.54 -18.06 -17.88
C LYS A 130 -27.53 -18.99 -17.19
N ASP A 131 -27.40 -20.29 -17.43
CA ASP A 131 -28.23 -21.31 -16.82
C ASP A 131 -28.05 -21.37 -15.29
N LYS A 132 -26.83 -21.14 -14.79
CA LYS A 132 -26.57 -21.09 -13.35
C LYS A 132 -27.18 -19.88 -12.66
N TYR A 133 -27.19 -18.70 -13.28
CA TYR A 133 -27.49 -17.45 -12.55
C TYR A 133 -28.70 -16.67 -13.05
N GLN A 134 -29.16 -16.91 -14.28
CA GLN A 134 -30.23 -16.13 -14.91
C GLN A 134 -31.47 -16.97 -15.27
N ASN A 135 -31.31 -18.29 -15.47
CA ASN A 135 -32.42 -19.16 -15.86
C ASN A 135 -33.00 -19.94 -14.67
N SER A 136 -34.07 -19.44 -14.05
CA SER A 136 -34.72 -20.10 -12.90
C SER A 136 -35.30 -21.49 -13.19
N LYS A 137 -35.44 -21.88 -14.47
CA LYS A 137 -35.93 -23.18 -14.90
C LYS A 137 -34.80 -24.19 -15.17
N SER A 138 -33.55 -23.75 -15.15
CA SER A 138 -32.40 -24.63 -15.38
C SER A 138 -32.16 -25.55 -14.18
N PRO A 139 -31.81 -26.83 -14.39
CA PRO A 139 -31.37 -27.71 -13.31
C PRO A 139 -30.07 -27.25 -12.64
N TYR A 140 -29.32 -26.33 -13.27
CA TYR A 140 -28.09 -25.75 -12.71
C TYR A 140 -28.32 -24.44 -11.94
N PHE A 141 -29.57 -23.95 -11.89
CA PHE A 141 -29.87 -22.66 -11.31
C PHE A 141 -29.51 -22.59 -9.83
N ARG A 142 -28.76 -21.55 -9.46
CA ARG A 142 -28.26 -21.28 -8.12
C ARG A 142 -29.33 -20.55 -7.29
N SER A 143 -30.38 -21.27 -6.93
CA SER A 143 -31.48 -20.79 -6.09
C SER A 143 -31.07 -20.51 -4.64
N ASP A 144 -29.95 -21.08 -4.20
CA ASP A 144 -29.34 -20.86 -2.88
C ASP A 144 -28.64 -19.50 -2.72
N LEU A 145 -28.47 -18.77 -3.83
CA LEU A 145 -27.90 -17.43 -3.86
C LEU A 145 -29.01 -16.36 -3.85
N SER A 146 -28.74 -15.19 -3.31
CA SER A 146 -29.59 -14.01 -3.51
C SER A 146 -29.48 -13.50 -4.95
N ALA A 147 -30.36 -12.59 -5.37
CA ALA A 147 -30.29 -11.99 -6.70
C ALA A 147 -28.98 -11.23 -6.93
N ALA A 148 -28.50 -10.47 -5.92
CA ALA A 148 -27.24 -9.74 -6.01
C ALA A 148 -26.03 -10.69 -6.09
N GLU A 149 -26.03 -11.77 -5.30
CA GLU A 149 -24.95 -12.76 -5.33
C GLU A 149 -24.92 -13.54 -6.66
N ARG A 150 -26.08 -13.84 -7.25
CA ARG A 150 -26.16 -14.42 -8.61
C ARG A 150 -25.60 -13.46 -9.65
N GLN A 151 -25.93 -12.17 -9.56
CA GLN A 151 -25.39 -11.17 -10.47
C GLN A 151 -23.86 -11.06 -10.32
N ALA A 152 -23.35 -10.98 -9.09
CA ALA A 152 -21.91 -10.94 -8.83
C ALA A 152 -21.19 -12.17 -9.39
N ALA A 153 -21.76 -13.36 -9.19
CA ALA A 153 -21.19 -14.58 -9.73
C ALA A 153 -21.23 -14.64 -11.26
N TYR A 154 -22.32 -14.19 -11.87
CA TYR A 154 -22.44 -14.05 -13.32
C TYR A 154 -21.39 -13.10 -13.89
N ASP A 155 -21.24 -11.89 -13.32
CA ASP A 155 -20.28 -10.88 -13.76
C ASP A 155 -18.85 -11.41 -13.71
N ASN A 156 -18.46 -11.94 -12.55
CA ASN A 156 -17.11 -12.44 -12.31
C ASN A 156 -16.79 -13.64 -13.22
N GLU A 157 -17.70 -14.60 -13.35
CA GLU A 157 -17.45 -15.81 -14.13
C GLU A 157 -17.45 -15.55 -15.64
N THR A 158 -18.31 -14.64 -16.12
CA THR A 158 -18.27 -14.21 -17.53
C THR A 158 -17.00 -13.44 -17.84
N GLU A 159 -16.51 -12.58 -16.94
CA GLU A 159 -15.24 -11.88 -17.15
C GLU A 159 -14.08 -12.86 -17.28
N TRP A 160 -14.03 -13.88 -16.41
CA TRP A 160 -13.05 -14.97 -16.51
C TRP A 160 -13.18 -15.78 -17.80
N LEU A 161 -14.40 -16.06 -18.26
CA LEU A 161 -14.63 -16.78 -19.51
C LEU A 161 -14.05 -16.01 -20.71
N PHE A 162 -14.30 -14.71 -20.77
CA PHE A 162 -13.89 -13.89 -21.93
C PHE A 162 -12.44 -13.42 -21.87
N LYS A 163 -11.93 -13.07 -20.69
CA LYS A 163 -10.61 -12.43 -20.53
C LYS A 163 -9.55 -13.36 -19.95
N GLY A 164 -9.93 -14.53 -19.44
CA GLY A 164 -9.01 -15.46 -18.78
C GLY A 164 -8.57 -15.04 -17.37
N LYS A 165 -8.94 -13.84 -16.93
CA LYS A 165 -8.83 -13.30 -15.56
C LYS A 165 -9.83 -12.14 -15.39
N ALA A 166 -10.27 -11.85 -14.17
CA ALA A 166 -11.04 -10.64 -13.91
C ALA A 166 -10.13 -9.40 -13.90
N GLN A 167 -10.65 -8.25 -14.34
CA GLN A 167 -10.01 -6.95 -14.14
C GLN A 167 -10.59 -6.24 -12.92
N ASN A 168 -11.89 -6.43 -12.68
CA ASN A 168 -12.59 -5.90 -11.51
C ASN A 168 -13.58 -6.95 -11.02
N TYR A 169 -13.57 -7.23 -9.73
CA TYR A 169 -14.52 -8.16 -9.15
C TYR A 169 -15.78 -7.45 -8.66
N ASN A 170 -16.94 -8.05 -8.94
CA ASN A 170 -18.13 -7.76 -8.18
C ASN A 170 -18.01 -8.44 -6.79
N LEU A 171 -17.79 -7.59 -5.78
CA LEU A 171 -17.51 -7.98 -4.41
C LEU A 171 -18.77 -8.36 -3.59
N GLN A 172 -19.97 -8.30 -4.17
CA GLN A 172 -21.19 -8.89 -3.58
C GLN A 172 -21.27 -10.41 -3.75
N ASP A 173 -20.15 -11.05 -4.06
CA ASP A 173 -20.01 -12.49 -4.18
C ASP A 173 -20.36 -13.20 -2.87
N ALA A 174 -21.10 -14.31 -2.97
CA ALA A 174 -21.48 -15.13 -1.81
C ALA A 174 -20.30 -15.66 -0.99
N ALA A 175 -19.08 -15.68 -1.54
CA ALA A 175 -17.85 -15.94 -0.79
C ALA A 175 -17.69 -14.98 0.40
N PHE A 176 -18.19 -13.75 0.30
CA PHE A 176 -18.09 -12.74 1.35
C PHE A 176 -19.41 -12.50 2.08
N ARG A 177 -20.39 -13.40 1.95
CA ARG A 177 -21.65 -13.31 2.69
C ARG A 177 -21.37 -13.20 4.19
N ASN A 178 -21.99 -12.23 4.86
CA ASN A 178 -21.83 -11.87 6.28
C ASN A 178 -20.48 -11.26 6.66
N VAL A 179 -19.65 -10.85 5.68
CA VAL A 179 -18.46 -10.05 5.92
C VAL A 179 -18.78 -8.60 5.55
N THR A 180 -18.66 -7.71 6.53
CA THR A 180 -18.76 -6.26 6.29
C THR A 180 -17.37 -5.71 6.04
N PHE A 181 -17.22 -4.94 4.96
CA PHE A 181 -15.97 -4.29 4.58
C PHE A 181 -16.17 -2.78 4.60
N ASN A 182 -15.16 -2.05 5.06
CA ASN A 182 -15.17 -0.59 5.09
C ASN A 182 -13.79 -0.04 4.66
N GLY A 183 -13.77 0.79 3.62
CA GLY A 183 -12.54 1.34 3.05
C GLY A 183 -11.79 2.29 3.98
N GLU A 184 -12.49 2.99 4.90
CA GLU A 184 -11.83 3.79 5.93
C GLU A 184 -11.11 2.88 6.92
N VAL A 185 -11.79 1.85 7.44
CA VAL A 185 -11.18 0.86 8.34
C VAL A 185 -9.95 0.19 7.70
N GLU A 186 -10.03 -0.18 6.42
CA GLU A 186 -8.90 -0.77 5.70
C GLU A 186 -7.70 0.18 5.62
N ALA A 187 -7.94 1.46 5.30
CA ALA A 187 -6.89 2.48 5.24
C ALA A 187 -6.23 2.70 6.62
N GLU A 188 -7.02 2.67 7.69
CA GLU A 188 -6.51 2.83 9.05
C GLU A 188 -5.76 1.59 9.56
N ASN A 189 -6.26 0.38 9.27
CA ASN A 189 -5.54 -0.88 9.51
C ASN A 189 -4.15 -0.87 8.84
N ALA A 190 -4.06 -0.35 7.61
CA ALA A 190 -2.79 -0.21 6.92
C ALA A 190 -1.81 0.68 7.69
N LYS A 191 -2.26 1.83 8.21
CA LYS A 191 -1.40 2.73 9.00
C LYS A 191 -0.93 2.09 10.31
N VAL A 192 -1.79 1.36 11.01
CA VAL A 192 -1.43 0.58 12.21
C VAL A 192 -0.34 -0.44 11.88
N TYR A 193 -0.50 -1.19 10.79
CA TYR A 193 0.50 -2.15 10.33
C TYR A 193 1.85 -1.47 10.01
N GLN A 194 1.82 -0.38 9.23
CA GLN A 194 3.05 0.37 8.91
C GLN A 194 3.76 0.88 10.18
N ARG A 195 3.02 1.39 11.16
CA ARG A 195 3.59 1.83 12.45
C ARG A 195 4.24 0.69 13.21
N SER A 196 3.61 -0.49 13.25
CA SER A 196 4.20 -1.69 13.87
C SER A 196 5.51 -2.10 13.22
N GLN A 197 5.57 -2.12 11.89
CA GLN A 197 6.80 -2.46 11.15
C GLN A 197 7.92 -1.45 11.42
N VAL A 198 7.61 -0.15 11.40
CA VAL A 198 8.59 0.90 11.70
C VAL A 198 9.08 0.84 13.15
N ASN A 199 8.20 0.51 14.12
CA ASN A 199 8.62 0.29 15.50
C ASN A 199 9.62 -0.87 15.62
N GLN A 200 9.36 -1.99 14.93
CA GLN A 200 10.29 -3.12 14.90
C GLN A 200 11.63 -2.77 14.23
N GLN A 201 11.60 -2.02 13.13
CA GLN A 201 12.82 -1.54 12.44
C GLN A 201 13.64 -0.60 13.32
N LEU A 202 12.99 0.33 14.02
CA LEU A 202 13.64 1.20 14.98
C LEU A 202 14.27 0.39 16.11
N GLN A 203 13.58 -0.63 16.62
CA GLN A 203 14.14 -1.51 17.66
C GLN A 203 15.36 -2.29 17.16
N VAL A 204 15.32 -2.83 15.93
CA VAL A 204 16.49 -3.47 15.30
C VAL A 204 17.66 -2.50 15.21
N LEU A 205 17.40 -1.28 14.75
CA LEU A 205 18.41 -0.24 14.59
C LEU A 205 19.04 0.16 15.94
N LEU A 206 18.24 0.33 16.99
CA LEU A 206 18.74 0.63 18.35
C LEU A 206 19.56 -0.55 18.92
N ASN A 207 19.04 -1.78 18.80
CA ASN A 207 19.70 -2.99 19.32
C ASN A 207 21.06 -3.23 18.64
N ARG A 208 21.13 -3.09 17.32
CA ARG A 208 22.36 -3.26 16.53
C ARG A 208 23.47 -2.31 16.97
N ASN A 209 23.10 -1.11 17.40
CA ASN A 209 24.02 -0.09 17.88
C ASN A 209 24.17 -0.08 19.40
N HIS A 210 23.64 -1.10 20.10
CA HIS A 210 23.70 -1.24 21.55
C HIS A 210 23.12 -0.04 22.32
N ILE A 211 22.16 0.66 21.72
CA ILE A 211 21.49 1.81 22.35
C ILE A 211 20.37 1.29 23.25
N HIS A 212 20.51 1.52 24.56
CA HIS A 212 19.48 1.22 25.54
C HIS A 212 18.77 2.50 25.96
N ILE A 213 17.47 2.58 25.68
CA ILE A 213 16.61 3.67 26.17
C ILE A 213 15.96 3.20 27.48
N PRO A 214 16.17 3.89 28.62
CA PRO A 214 15.60 3.48 29.89
C PRO A 214 14.07 3.39 29.85
N GLN A 215 13.52 2.45 30.62
CA GLN A 215 12.08 2.28 30.73
C GLN A 215 11.42 3.55 31.28
N GLY A 216 10.32 3.98 30.66
CA GLY A 216 9.60 5.19 31.06
C GLY A 216 10.22 6.50 30.55
N THR A 217 11.37 6.47 29.86
CA THR A 217 11.86 7.65 29.16
C THR A 217 10.93 7.98 27.98
N GLU A 218 10.48 9.22 27.93
CA GLU A 218 9.71 9.76 26.81
C GLU A 218 10.63 10.65 25.98
N LEU A 219 10.86 10.28 24.73
CA LEU A 219 11.66 11.05 23.80
C LEU A 219 10.77 11.65 22.71
N THR A 220 11.20 12.78 22.17
CA THR A 220 10.62 13.37 20.95
C THR A 220 11.68 13.42 19.89
N PHE A 221 11.40 12.84 18.72
CA PHE A 221 12.21 12.95 17.53
C PHE A 221 11.62 14.03 16.63
N THR A 222 12.34 15.12 16.46
CA THR A 222 11.97 16.23 15.56
C THR A 222 12.86 16.19 14.33
N ILE A 223 12.27 16.22 13.14
CA ILE A 223 12.99 16.05 11.88
C ILE A 223 12.72 17.25 10.98
N THR A 224 13.78 17.90 10.55
CA THR A 224 13.71 19.04 9.62
C THR A 224 13.36 18.59 8.20
N PRO A 225 12.61 19.41 7.45
CA PRO A 225 12.37 19.11 6.05
C PRO A 225 13.66 19.29 5.23
N ILE A 226 13.75 18.62 4.09
CA ILE A 226 14.85 18.70 3.12
C ILE A 226 16.11 17.94 3.52
N ASP A 227 16.82 18.31 4.58
CA ASP A 227 18.05 17.62 5.00
C ASP A 227 17.79 16.42 5.92
N TYR A 228 16.56 16.30 6.43
CA TYR A 228 16.15 15.23 7.34
C TYR A 228 17.04 15.12 8.57
N LYS A 229 17.54 16.26 9.07
CA LYS A 229 18.30 16.32 10.32
C LYS A 229 17.38 15.97 11.48
N VAL A 230 17.87 15.13 12.37
CA VAL A 230 17.13 14.68 13.56
C VAL A 230 17.60 15.48 14.76
N GLN A 231 16.65 15.93 15.57
CA GLN A 231 16.86 16.42 16.92
C GLN A 231 16.11 15.52 17.90
N VAL A 232 16.79 15.06 18.95
CA VAL A 232 16.19 14.26 20.02
C VAL A 232 16.07 15.11 21.29
N SER A 233 14.90 15.05 21.92
CA SER A 233 14.63 15.74 23.19
C SER A 233 13.83 14.84 24.13
N GLY A 234 13.65 15.26 25.39
CA GLY A 234 12.92 14.50 26.43
C GLY A 234 13.80 13.81 27.48
N THR A 235 15.13 13.94 27.36
CA THR A 235 16.11 13.50 28.36
C THR A 235 17.25 14.51 28.45
N ASP A 236 17.95 14.55 29.59
CA ASP A 236 19.17 15.35 29.77
C ASP A 236 20.45 14.56 29.45
N ASP A 237 20.32 13.25 29.16
CA ASP A 237 21.43 12.38 28.78
C ASP A 237 21.94 12.71 27.37
N GLN A 238 22.96 13.57 27.30
CA GLN A 238 23.57 14.02 26.04
C GLN A 238 24.17 12.86 25.24
N ALA A 239 24.76 11.86 25.92
CA ALA A 239 25.36 10.72 25.23
C ALA A 239 24.30 9.87 24.53
N LEU A 240 23.14 9.69 25.18
CA LEU A 240 21.99 8.99 24.58
C LEU A 240 21.40 9.77 23.40
N ILE A 241 21.25 11.10 23.55
CA ILE A 241 20.77 11.99 22.48
C ILE A 241 21.67 11.85 21.24
N GLU A 242 22.98 12.05 21.41
CA GLU A 242 23.96 11.99 20.32
C GLU A 242 23.96 10.63 19.63
N GLN A 243 23.88 9.53 20.39
CA GLN A 243 23.83 8.17 19.84
C GLN A 243 22.55 7.94 19.00
N ILE A 244 21.39 8.35 19.49
CA ILE A 244 20.12 8.19 18.77
C ILE A 244 20.11 9.06 17.51
N GLU A 245 20.54 10.33 17.62
CA GLU A 245 20.63 11.24 16.48
C GLU A 245 21.55 10.70 15.40
N GLN A 246 22.76 10.24 15.77
CA GLN A 246 23.73 9.67 14.85
C GLN A 246 23.17 8.42 14.14
N VAL A 247 22.54 7.52 14.90
CA VAL A 247 22.01 6.27 14.34
C VAL A 247 20.80 6.53 13.44
N LEU A 248 19.90 7.43 13.80
CA LEU A 248 18.78 7.82 12.92
C LEU A 248 19.25 8.59 11.67
N GLN A 249 20.38 9.30 11.75
CA GLN A 249 20.96 10.01 10.59
C GLN A 249 21.87 9.10 9.73
N SER A 250 22.10 7.85 10.12
CA SER A 250 22.79 6.88 9.26
C SER A 250 21.90 6.41 8.11
N GLY A 251 22.48 6.23 6.92
CA GLY A 251 21.72 5.92 5.71
C GLY A 251 20.58 6.91 5.44
N ASP A 252 19.41 6.38 5.05
CA ASP A 252 18.18 7.14 4.82
C ASP A 252 17.17 7.00 6.01
N ASN A 253 17.61 6.57 7.20
CA ASN A 253 16.69 6.23 8.31
C ASN A 253 15.82 7.41 8.74
N SER A 254 16.38 8.61 8.90
CA SER A 254 15.64 9.82 9.30
C SER A 254 14.65 10.28 8.24
N LYS A 255 15.04 10.18 6.97
CA LYS A 255 14.17 10.44 5.82
C LYS A 255 13.00 9.48 5.77
N GLU A 256 13.24 8.18 5.92
CA GLU A 256 12.17 7.19 5.94
C GLU A 256 11.27 7.37 7.17
N LEU A 257 11.81 7.71 8.34
CA LEU A 257 10.99 8.07 9.50
C LEU A 257 10.13 9.32 9.24
N PHE A 258 10.69 10.37 8.65
CA PHE A 258 9.95 11.58 8.25
C PHE A 258 8.80 11.26 7.29
N LEU A 259 9.09 10.48 6.24
CA LEU A 259 8.09 10.06 5.26
C LEU A 259 7.01 9.17 5.87
N HIS A 260 7.35 8.40 6.90
CA HIS A 260 6.39 7.58 7.65
C HIS A 260 5.46 8.47 8.48
N ILE A 261 5.99 9.44 9.23
CA ILE A 261 5.20 10.40 10.00
C ILE A 261 4.23 11.14 9.07
N MET A 262 4.72 11.65 7.94
CA MET A 262 3.90 12.35 6.95
C MET A 262 2.73 11.50 6.42
N LYS A 263 2.93 10.18 6.21
CA LYS A 263 1.87 9.28 5.73
C LYS A 263 0.89 8.86 6.83
N SER A 264 1.30 8.88 8.10
CA SER A 264 0.43 8.54 9.22
C SER A 264 -0.44 9.71 9.69
N GLN A 265 -0.20 10.93 9.18
CA GLN A 265 -1.01 12.10 9.53
C GLN A 265 -2.50 11.86 9.27
N SER A 266 -3.33 12.33 10.20
CA SER A 266 -4.77 12.47 10.02
C SER A 266 -5.12 13.92 9.64
N SER A 267 -6.33 14.13 9.16
CA SER A 267 -6.79 15.44 8.65
C SER A 267 -6.81 16.54 9.71
N ASP A 268 -6.84 16.19 10.99
CA ASP A 268 -6.82 17.07 12.16
C ASP A 268 -5.41 17.30 12.73
N SER A 269 -4.36 16.78 12.08
CA SER A 269 -2.98 16.94 12.54
C SER A 269 -2.55 18.42 12.58
N THR A 270 -2.18 18.92 13.76
CA THR A 270 -1.64 20.27 13.96
C THR A 270 -0.24 20.47 13.36
N GLN A 271 0.44 19.38 13.00
CA GLN A 271 1.74 19.43 12.32
C GLN A 271 1.62 19.69 10.81
N PHE A 272 0.40 19.73 10.27
CA PHE A 272 0.17 19.98 8.85
C PHE A 272 -0.30 21.42 8.60
N SER A 273 0.42 22.13 7.73
CA SER A 273 -0.04 23.37 7.08
C SER A 273 0.11 23.18 5.58
N GLU A 274 -0.88 23.64 4.82
CA GLU A 274 -0.85 23.55 3.36
C GLU A 274 0.30 24.40 2.79
N GLU A 275 0.56 25.57 3.36
CA GLU A 275 1.63 26.48 2.98
C GLU A 275 3.01 25.87 3.25
N ALA A 276 3.22 25.35 4.46
CA ALA A 276 4.47 24.69 4.83
C ALA A 276 4.74 23.45 3.96
N TYR A 277 3.70 22.65 3.70
CA TYR A 277 3.81 21.47 2.84
C TYR A 277 4.15 21.84 1.39
N LYS A 278 3.53 22.88 0.82
CA LYS A 278 3.86 23.39 -0.53
C LYS A 278 5.29 23.92 -0.59
N LYS A 279 5.74 24.68 0.41
CA LYS A 279 7.14 25.10 0.55
C LYS A 279 8.07 23.91 0.55
N TYR A 280 7.80 22.89 1.36
CA TYR A 280 8.57 21.65 1.40
C TYR A 280 8.63 20.95 0.02
N GLN A 281 7.49 20.80 -0.67
CA GLN A 281 7.45 20.18 -1.99
C GLN A 281 8.29 20.94 -3.03
N ALA A 282 8.17 22.27 -3.06
CA ALA A 282 8.95 23.10 -3.99
C ALA A 282 10.44 23.08 -3.65
N ALA A 283 10.80 23.32 -2.39
CA ALA A 283 12.19 23.32 -1.94
C ALA A 283 12.87 21.98 -2.15
N ARG A 284 12.17 20.87 -1.86
CA ARG A 284 12.72 19.52 -2.04
C ARG A 284 12.91 19.17 -3.50
N GLU A 285 11.95 19.50 -4.37
CA GLU A 285 12.10 19.25 -5.80
C GLU A 285 13.29 20.03 -6.37
N MET A 286 13.39 21.33 -6.04
CA MET A 286 14.51 22.14 -6.53
C MET A 286 15.84 21.57 -6.05
N TYR A 287 15.94 21.20 -4.77
CA TYR A 287 17.15 20.57 -4.23
C TYR A 287 17.47 19.23 -4.91
N GLU A 288 16.49 18.33 -5.05
CA GLU A 288 16.73 17.00 -5.62
C GLU A 288 17.11 17.03 -7.11
N VAL A 289 16.61 18.01 -7.87
CA VAL A 289 16.84 18.10 -9.31
C VAL A 289 18.03 18.98 -9.66
N THR A 290 18.23 20.08 -8.95
CA THR A 290 19.26 21.09 -9.28
C THR A 290 20.43 21.12 -8.31
N GLY A 291 20.27 20.54 -7.11
CA GLY A 291 21.26 20.61 -6.03
C GLY A 291 21.22 21.92 -5.20
N TYR A 292 20.41 22.91 -5.60
CA TYR A 292 20.32 24.17 -4.88
C TYR A 292 19.30 24.14 -3.75
N HIS A 293 19.71 24.63 -2.58
CA HIS A 293 18.81 24.90 -1.47
C HIS A 293 18.18 26.28 -1.65
N LEU A 294 16.84 26.35 -1.74
CA LEU A 294 16.13 27.62 -1.93
C LEU A 294 16.46 28.68 -0.87
N LYS A 295 16.70 28.26 0.38
CA LYS A 295 17.05 29.16 1.49
C LYS A 295 18.37 29.91 1.27
N ASP A 296 19.26 29.36 0.45
CA ASP A 296 20.61 29.89 0.22
C ASP A 296 20.68 30.74 -1.07
N LEU A 297 19.56 30.89 -1.79
CA LEU A 297 19.48 31.61 -3.05
C LEU A 297 18.92 33.02 -2.87
N GLU A 298 19.46 33.97 -3.64
CA GLU A 298 18.92 35.32 -3.70
C GLU A 298 17.61 35.37 -4.51
N VAL A 299 16.72 36.28 -4.12
CA VAL A 299 15.50 36.57 -4.86
C VAL A 299 15.65 37.93 -5.55
N ILE A 300 15.69 37.93 -6.89
CA ILE A 300 15.78 39.14 -7.72
C ILE A 300 14.54 39.18 -8.62
N ASP A 301 13.79 40.28 -8.57
CA ASP A 301 12.55 40.48 -9.33
C ASP A 301 11.56 39.29 -9.20
N GLY A 302 11.44 38.74 -7.99
CA GLY A 302 10.55 37.63 -7.66
C GLY A 302 11.02 36.26 -8.16
N ARG A 303 12.31 36.12 -8.51
CA ARG A 303 12.89 34.86 -9.02
C ARG A 303 14.09 34.46 -8.20
N TYR A 304 14.23 33.15 -7.97
CA TYR A 304 15.41 32.59 -7.34
C TYR A 304 16.58 32.55 -8.32
N VAL A 305 17.70 33.15 -7.92
CA VAL A 305 18.90 33.26 -8.74
C VAL A 305 20.03 32.44 -8.11
N THR A 306 20.64 31.61 -8.96
CA THR A 306 21.79 30.78 -8.62
C THR A 306 23.06 31.63 -8.40
N PRO A 307 24.10 31.12 -7.71
CA PRO A 307 25.34 31.88 -7.46
C PRO A 307 26.07 32.37 -8.72
N ASP A 308 25.88 31.72 -9.86
CA ASP A 308 26.41 32.13 -11.17
C ASP A 308 25.48 33.06 -11.96
N GLY A 309 24.38 33.52 -11.35
CA GLY A 309 23.48 34.55 -11.90
C GLY A 309 22.37 34.02 -12.80
N ARG A 310 22.11 32.71 -12.83
CA ARG A 310 21.05 32.10 -13.64
C ARG A 310 19.74 31.95 -12.88
N ASP A 311 18.62 32.06 -13.58
CA ASP A 311 17.30 31.71 -13.04
C ASP A 311 17.25 30.21 -12.69
N LEU A 312 16.87 29.89 -11.45
CA LEU A 312 16.78 28.51 -10.97
C LEU A 312 15.82 27.66 -11.82
N LEU A 313 14.73 28.24 -12.34
CA LEU A 313 13.78 27.50 -13.17
C LEU A 313 14.37 27.09 -14.53
N ASP A 314 15.32 27.86 -15.05
CA ASP A 314 16.01 27.50 -16.28
C ASP A 314 16.96 26.32 -16.04
N VAL A 315 17.68 26.32 -14.91
CA VAL A 315 18.50 25.17 -14.47
C VAL A 315 17.61 23.93 -14.27
N TYR A 316 16.49 24.07 -13.55
CA TYR A 316 15.54 22.99 -13.33
C TYR A 316 15.03 22.38 -14.64
N LYS A 317 14.66 23.23 -15.60
CA LYS A 317 14.22 22.80 -16.93
C LYS A 317 15.30 21.98 -17.64
N GLU A 318 16.54 22.48 -17.67
CA GLU A 318 17.65 21.80 -18.33
C GLU A 318 17.92 20.42 -17.73
N GLU A 319 17.88 20.30 -16.40
CA GLU A 319 18.06 19.02 -15.70
C GLU A 319 16.95 18.01 -16.05
N LEU A 320 15.68 18.44 -16.09
CA LEU A 320 14.56 17.58 -16.50
C LEU A 320 14.71 17.10 -17.95
N GLU A 321 15.19 17.95 -18.85
CA GLU A 321 15.33 17.63 -20.28
C GLU A 321 16.44 16.61 -20.58
N LYS A 322 17.39 16.41 -19.65
CA LYS A 322 18.42 15.35 -19.76
C LYS A 322 17.81 13.94 -19.74
N ASN A 323 16.63 13.77 -19.13
CA ASN A 323 15.95 12.49 -19.06
C ASN A 323 14.80 12.44 -20.09
N PRO A 324 14.86 11.54 -21.11
CA PRO A 324 13.83 11.46 -22.16
C PRO A 324 12.41 11.23 -21.64
N LEU A 325 12.25 10.59 -20.47
CA LEU A 325 10.94 10.40 -19.85
C LEU A 325 10.41 11.67 -19.19
N GLN A 326 11.28 12.42 -18.50
CA GLN A 326 10.89 13.66 -17.81
C GLN A 326 10.68 14.80 -18.79
N LYS A 327 11.40 14.80 -19.92
CA LYS A 327 11.25 15.77 -21.01
C LYS A 327 9.80 15.89 -21.51
N GLN A 328 9.05 14.79 -21.55
CA GLN A 328 7.65 14.78 -21.98
C GLN A 328 6.71 15.52 -21.02
N THR A 329 7.08 15.61 -19.74
CA THR A 329 6.28 16.23 -18.67
C THR A 329 6.89 17.51 -18.12
N ALA A 330 8.05 17.94 -18.63
CA ALA A 330 8.82 19.05 -18.09
C ALA A 330 8.03 20.37 -18.11
N SER A 331 7.27 20.64 -19.17
CA SER A 331 6.45 21.85 -19.28
C SER A 331 5.42 21.99 -18.15
N TYR A 332 4.76 20.89 -17.79
CA TYR A 332 3.81 20.85 -16.69
C TYR A 332 4.48 21.08 -15.33
N ALA A 333 5.63 20.42 -15.10
CA ALA A 333 6.40 20.60 -13.88
C ALA A 333 6.88 22.05 -13.73
N ILE A 334 7.43 22.63 -14.79
CA ILE A 334 7.90 24.02 -14.81
C ILE A 334 6.75 24.99 -14.53
N SER A 335 5.58 24.80 -15.15
CA SER A 335 4.43 25.66 -14.90
C SER A 335 3.98 25.59 -13.44
N HIS A 336 3.96 24.40 -12.86
CA HIS A 336 3.59 24.20 -11.46
C HIS A 336 4.60 24.88 -10.51
N TYR A 337 5.89 24.54 -10.63
CA TYR A 337 6.92 25.08 -9.73
C TYR A 337 7.21 26.56 -9.95
N ARG A 338 6.98 27.11 -11.15
CA ARG A 338 7.00 28.57 -11.36
C ARG A 338 6.00 29.29 -10.45
N SER A 339 4.78 28.77 -10.37
CA SER A 339 3.76 29.36 -9.51
C SER A 339 4.12 29.24 -8.03
N GLU A 340 4.59 28.06 -7.59
CA GLU A 340 4.94 27.84 -6.19
C GLU A 340 6.16 28.65 -5.76
N LEU A 341 7.23 28.67 -6.57
CA LEU A 341 8.42 29.49 -6.28
C LEU A 341 8.09 30.98 -6.25
N GLY A 342 7.23 31.47 -7.13
CA GLY A 342 6.78 32.87 -7.11
C GLY A 342 6.09 33.24 -5.80
N LYS A 343 5.21 32.38 -5.28
CA LYS A 343 4.55 32.60 -3.98
C LYS A 343 5.54 32.62 -2.82
N ILE A 344 6.51 31.71 -2.82
CA ILE A 344 7.54 31.66 -1.77
C ILE A 344 8.45 32.90 -1.85
N ALA A 345 8.83 33.33 -3.06
CA ALA A 345 9.63 34.53 -3.29
C ALA A 345 8.90 35.82 -2.85
N GLU A 346 7.60 35.93 -3.14
CA GLU A 346 6.76 37.07 -2.73
C GLU A 346 6.59 37.15 -1.21
N ALA A 347 6.35 36.01 -0.55
CA ALA A 347 6.19 35.96 0.91
C ALA A 347 7.53 36.10 1.67
N GLY A 348 8.64 35.70 1.05
CA GLY A 348 9.93 35.50 1.71
C GLY A 348 10.04 34.07 2.28
N TYR A 349 11.18 33.43 2.05
CA TYR A 349 11.39 32.02 2.42
C TYR A 349 11.18 31.78 3.92
N ASP A 350 11.72 32.63 4.78
CA ASP A 350 11.66 32.46 6.25
C ASP A 350 10.29 32.84 6.85
N THR A 351 9.45 33.55 6.09
CA THR A 351 8.09 33.91 6.52
C THR A 351 7.16 32.70 6.52
N ILE A 352 7.36 31.76 5.59
CA ILE A 352 6.58 30.52 5.53
C ILE A 352 7.25 29.49 6.44
N PRO A 353 6.54 28.93 7.45
CA PRO A 353 7.10 27.91 8.32
C PRO A 353 7.63 26.70 7.56
N ASP A 354 8.70 26.12 8.09
CA ASP A 354 9.23 24.85 7.59
C ASP A 354 8.30 23.69 7.98
N PHE A 355 8.14 22.72 7.08
CA PHE A 355 7.34 21.51 7.30
C PHE A 355 8.07 20.50 8.20
N ILE A 356 8.34 20.91 9.44
CA ILE A 356 9.00 20.12 10.47
C ILE A 356 8.00 19.12 11.04
N LEU A 357 8.41 17.85 11.13
CA LEU A 357 7.59 16.78 11.68
C LEU A 357 8.23 16.21 12.94
N SER A 358 7.41 15.93 13.93
CA SER A 358 7.81 15.35 15.20
C SER A 358 7.00 14.10 15.54
N ILE A 359 7.64 13.20 16.26
CA ILE A 359 7.01 12.00 16.80
C ILE A 359 7.57 11.64 18.16
N ASN A 360 6.70 11.22 19.08
CA ASN A 360 7.12 10.75 20.39
C ASN A 360 7.58 9.29 20.30
N TYR A 361 8.46 8.90 21.21
CA TYR A 361 8.90 7.53 21.41
C TYR A 361 8.89 7.21 22.89
N SER A 362 8.21 6.12 23.28
CA SER A 362 8.30 5.58 24.62
C SER A 362 8.03 4.08 24.63
N ASN A 363 8.78 3.35 25.46
CA ASN A 363 8.60 1.92 25.72
C ASN A 363 8.48 1.07 24.43
N GLY A 364 9.36 1.31 23.45
CA GLY A 364 9.41 0.53 22.21
C GLY A 364 8.39 0.92 21.15
N SER A 365 7.62 2.00 21.35
CA SER A 365 6.64 2.47 20.38
C SER A 365 6.78 3.95 20.06
N LEU A 366 6.74 4.25 18.76
CA LEU A 366 6.49 5.58 18.26
C LEU A 366 5.00 5.95 18.47
N ARG A 367 4.74 7.23 18.80
CA ARG A 367 3.41 7.77 19.12
C ARG A 367 3.20 9.09 18.39
N ASP A 368 2.16 9.14 17.56
CA ASP A 368 1.83 10.30 16.73
C ASP A 368 1.51 11.54 17.59
N MET A 369 1.91 12.72 17.12
CA MET A 369 1.74 13.99 17.84
C MET A 369 0.78 14.93 17.12
N GLY A 370 0.02 15.70 17.89
CA GLY A 370 -0.83 16.76 17.35
C GLY A 370 -2.05 16.26 16.58
N GLN A 371 -2.46 15.02 16.77
CA GLN A 371 -3.61 14.42 16.07
C GLN A 371 -4.42 13.50 16.98
N SER A 372 -5.71 13.32 16.67
CA SER A 372 -6.63 12.47 17.45
C SER A 372 -6.40 10.97 17.28
N LYS A 373 -5.93 10.54 16.11
CA LYS A 373 -5.66 9.13 15.79
C LYS A 373 -4.20 8.79 16.06
N GLY A 374 -3.93 8.02 17.12
CA GLY A 374 -2.62 7.43 17.37
C GLY A 374 -2.52 6.01 16.80
N TYR A 375 -1.37 5.65 16.23
CA TYR A 375 -1.12 4.31 15.68
C TYR A 375 -0.11 3.51 16.51
N GLY A 376 0.43 4.11 17.57
CA GLY A 376 1.38 3.47 18.48
C GLY A 376 0.78 2.29 19.23
N THR A 377 1.64 1.43 19.76
CA THR A 377 1.23 0.29 20.58
C THR A 377 0.43 0.77 21.79
N GLY A 378 -0.84 0.35 21.86
CA GLY A 378 -1.78 0.75 22.90
C GLY A 378 -2.67 1.95 22.55
N ASP A 379 -2.42 2.65 21.42
CA ASP A 379 -3.13 3.89 21.06
C ASP A 379 -4.24 3.67 20.02
N THR A 380 -4.51 2.42 19.64
CA THR A 380 -5.43 2.06 18.55
C THR A 380 -6.87 1.80 19.00
N GLY A 381 -7.27 2.14 20.23
CA GLY A 381 -8.61 1.87 20.75
C GLY A 381 -9.75 2.55 19.95
N TRP A 382 -9.46 3.69 19.31
CA TRP A 382 -10.39 4.37 18.42
C TRP A 382 -10.71 3.55 17.16
N LEU A 383 -9.77 2.73 16.68
CA LEU A 383 -9.96 1.90 15.48
C LEU A 383 -10.95 0.76 15.76
N GLU A 384 -10.92 0.17 16.95
CA GLU A 384 -11.90 -0.83 17.37
C GLU A 384 -13.30 -0.22 17.48
N THR A 385 -13.39 1.02 17.97
CA THR A 385 -14.66 1.78 17.96
C THR A 385 -15.16 2.00 16.54
N LEU A 386 -14.29 2.41 15.61
CA LEU A 386 -14.64 2.61 14.20
C LEU A 386 -15.11 1.30 13.54
N LYS A 387 -14.45 0.17 13.81
CA LYS A 387 -14.86 -1.15 13.33
C LYS A 387 -16.28 -1.49 13.80
N HIS A 388 -16.57 -1.29 15.08
CA HIS A 388 -17.91 -1.52 15.63
C HIS A 388 -18.97 -0.60 15.00
N GLN A 389 -18.68 0.68 14.83
CA GLN A 389 -19.61 1.66 14.23
C GLN A 389 -19.91 1.35 12.76
N THR A 390 -18.91 0.87 12.02
CA THR A 390 -19.03 0.54 10.59
C THR A 390 -19.53 -0.89 10.34
N GLY A 391 -19.76 -1.66 11.40
CA GLY A 391 -20.26 -3.04 11.33
C GLY A 391 -19.22 -4.05 10.81
N VAL A 392 -17.94 -3.67 10.76
CA VAL A 392 -16.82 -4.56 10.43
C VAL A 392 -16.73 -5.66 11.48
N ASN A 393 -16.67 -6.92 11.02
CA ASN A 393 -16.94 -8.09 11.86
C ASN A 393 -16.05 -9.32 11.58
N TYR A 394 -14.85 -9.14 11.02
CA TYR A 394 -13.89 -10.21 10.74
C TYR A 394 -12.67 -10.18 11.66
#